data_AF-A0A7X2PD80-F1
#
_entry.id   AF-A0A7X2PD80-F1
#
_cell.length_a   1.000
_cell.length_b   1.000
_cell.length_c   1.000
_cell.angle_alpha   90.00
_cell.angle_beta   90.00
_cell.angle_gamma   90.00
#
_symmetry.space_group_name_H-M   'P 1'
#
loop_
_entity.id
_entity.type
_entity.pdbx_description
1 polymer ?
#
loop_
_entity_poly.entity_id
_entity_poly.type
_entity_poly.pdbx_seq_one_letter_code
_entity_poly.pdbx_strand_id
1 'polypeptide(L)'
;NLNNFLFCITETGADVSAFFFSLIASCRNLGINPTDYLAHLFLNCNRVKNGDREAWRALLPGKCKLDDVIELRKQIAEAKPLEGRTEPYVLRGRNN
;
A
#
# COMPACT_ATOMS: atom_id res chain seq x y z
N ASN A 1 21.78 12.64 6.62
CA ASN A 1 20.49 12.84 7.31
C ASN A 1 19.72 11.53 7.38
N LEU A 2 19.97 10.73 8.42
CA LEU A 2 19.11 9.59 8.78
C LEU A 2 17.88 10.16 9.49
N ASN A 3 16.90 10.61 8.71
CA ASN A 3 15.67 11.18 9.24
C ASN A 3 14.73 10.05 9.68
N ASN A 4 14.70 9.84 11.00
CA ASN A 4 13.58 9.32 11.79
C ASN A 4 12.80 8.15 11.15
N PHE A 5 13.23 6.94 11.47
CA PHE A 5 12.38 5.77 11.30
C PHE A 5 11.07 5.98 12.08
N LEU A 6 9.95 5.89 11.37
CA LEU A 6 8.62 6.34 11.80
C LEU A 6 8.11 5.65 13.09
N PHE A 7 8.76 4.55 13.53
CA PHE A 7 8.34 3.78 14.70
C PHE A 7 9.50 3.34 15.64
N CYS A 8 10.68 3.96 15.60
CA CYS A 8 11.82 3.52 16.43
C CYS A 8 11.73 3.81 17.95
N ILE A 9 10.55 4.17 18.47
CA ILE A 9 10.34 4.41 19.90
C ILE A 9 10.25 3.08 20.67
N THR A 10 9.84 2.00 20.01
CA THR A 10 9.75 0.64 20.59
C THR A 10 10.55 -0.35 19.76
N GLU A 11 11.03 -1.45 20.37
CA GLU A 11 11.73 -2.53 19.66
C GLU A 11 10.91 -3.06 18.49
N THR A 12 9.61 -3.30 18.74
CA THR A 12 8.68 -3.74 17.70
C THR A 12 8.55 -2.73 16.56
N GLY A 13 8.56 -1.44 16.87
CA GLY A 13 8.48 -0.40 15.84
C GLY A 13 9.79 -0.23 15.05
N ALA A 14 10.94 -0.50 15.67
CA ALA A 14 12.21 -0.60 14.95
C ALA A 14 12.20 -1.76 13.95
N ASP A 15 11.69 -2.93 14.35
CA ASP A 15 11.54 -4.09 13.47
C ASP A 15 10.59 -3.83 12.30
N VAL A 16 9.43 -3.23 12.57
CA VAL A 16 8.47 -2.82 11.54
C VAL A 16 9.10 -1.81 10.56
N SER A 17 9.86 -0.85 11.09
CA SER A 17 10.55 0.15 10.28
C SER A 17 11.62 -0.48 9.38
N ALA A 18 12.41 -1.42 9.91
CA ALA A 18 13.41 -2.16 9.15
C ALA A 18 12.78 -3.05 8.06
N PHE A 19 11.63 -3.66 8.36
CA PHE A 19 10.86 -4.44 7.40
C PHE A 19 10.39 -3.59 6.21
N PHE A 20 9.72 -2.46 6.46
CA PHE A 20 9.29 -1.56 5.38
C PHE A 20 10.46 -0.96 4.61
N PHE A 21 11.56 -0.63 5.29
CA PHE A 21 12.77 -0.15 4.62
C PHE A 21 13.33 -1.20 3.65
N SER A 22 13.36 -2.47 4.05
CA SER A 22 13.83 -3.58 3.22
C SER A 22 12.97 -3.77 1.96
N LEU A 23 11.64 -3.61 2.08
CA LEU A 23 10.73 -3.61 0.95
C LEU A 23 10.99 -2.44 -0.01
N ILE A 24 11.14 -1.22 0.52
CA ILE A 24 11.43 -0.03 -0.27
C ILE A 24 12.78 -0.16 -1.00
N ALA A 25 13.82 -0.64 -0.31
CA ALA A 25 15.13 -0.88 -0.89
C ALA A 25 15.06 -1.90 -2.02
N SER A 26 14.30 -2.98 -1.84
CA SER A 26 14.07 -4.00 -2.88
C SER A 26 13.36 -3.40 -4.10
N CYS A 27 12.34 -2.55 -3.89
CA CYS A 27 11.64 -1.85 -4.97
C CYS A 27 12.60 -0.94 -5.76
N ARG A 28 13.43 -0.16 -5.06
CA ARG A 28 14.43 0.71 -5.68
C ARG A 28 15.44 -0.08 -6.53
N ASN A 29 15.90 -1.22 -6.04
CA ASN A 29 16.82 -2.09 -6.77
C ASN A 29 16.20 -2.68 -8.04
N LEU A 30 14.89 -2.90 -8.04
CA LEU A 30 14.13 -3.40 -9.20
C LEU A 30 13.64 -2.29 -10.13
N GLY A 31 13.91 -1.01 -9.82
CA GLY A 31 13.43 0.14 -10.60
C GLY A 31 11.92 0.40 -10.47
N ILE A 32 11.28 -0.16 -9.44
CA ILE A 32 9.84 -0.02 -9.20
C ILE A 32 9.60 1.16 -8.26
N ASN A 33 8.59 1.97 -8.54
CA ASN A 33 8.18 3.04 -7.65
C ASN A 33 7.71 2.46 -6.30
N PRO A 34 8.42 2.73 -5.18
CA PRO A 34 8.07 2.14 -3.89
C PRO A 34 6.68 2.56 -3.40
N THR A 35 6.23 3.77 -3.74
CA THR A 35 4.90 4.26 -3.35
C THR A 35 3.79 3.49 -4.04
N ASP A 36 3.95 3.21 -5.34
CA ASP A 36 2.94 2.44 -6.09
C ASP A 36 2.94 0.97 -5.64
N TYR A 37 4.12 0.40 -5.38
CA TYR A 37 4.22 -0.94 -4.80
C TYR A 37 3.50 -1.04 -3.44
N LEU A 38 3.73 -0.11 -2.52
CA LEU A 38 3.09 -0.12 -1.21
C LEU A 38 1.57 0.04 -1.32
N ALA A 39 1.09 0.88 -2.24
CA ALA A 39 -0.34 1.00 -2.52
C ALA A 39 -0.93 -0.33 -3.00
N HIS A 40 -0.28 -1.02 -3.95
CA HIS A 40 -0.69 -2.34 -4.41
C HIS A 40 -0.69 -3.38 -3.29
N LEU A 41 0.35 -3.38 -2.46
CA LEU A 41 0.48 -4.28 -1.31
C LEU A 41 -0.69 -4.11 -0.35
N PHE A 42 -1.01 -2.88 0.05
CA PHE A 42 -2.09 -2.62 1.00
C PHE A 42 -3.50 -2.84 0.42
N LEU A 43 -3.67 -2.69 -0.90
CA LEU A 43 -4.93 -3.00 -1.58
C LEU A 43 -5.25 -4.50 -1.64
N ASN A 44 -4.20 -5.33 -1.73
CA ASN A 44 -4.36 -6.76 -2.01
C ASN A 44 -4.01 -7.66 -0.83
N CYS A 45 -3.26 -7.21 0.17
CA CYS A 45 -2.84 -8.05 1.30
C CYS A 45 -4.02 -8.58 2.12
N ASN A 46 -5.11 -7.83 2.22
CA ASN A 46 -6.32 -8.24 2.94
C ASN A 46 -7.14 -9.33 2.22
N ARG A 47 -6.89 -9.55 0.91
CA ARG A 47 -7.54 -10.56 0.10
C ARG A 47 -6.81 -11.91 0.15
N VAL A 48 -5.56 -11.91 0.59
CA VAL A 48 -4.76 -13.13 0.68
C VAL A 48 -5.18 -13.95 1.88
N LYS A 49 -5.58 -15.20 1.64
CA LYS A 49 -5.94 -16.14 2.70
C LYS A 49 -4.69 -16.57 3.48
N ASN A 50 -4.87 -16.80 4.79
CA ASN A 50 -3.81 -17.39 5.61
C ASN A 50 -3.40 -18.75 5.05
N GLY A 51 -2.09 -18.92 4.80
CA GLY A 51 -1.52 -20.14 4.24
C GLY A 51 -1.32 -20.14 2.72
N ASP A 52 -1.87 -19.16 1.98
CA ASP A 52 -1.69 -19.08 0.53
C ASP A 52 -0.35 -18.43 0.16
N ARG A 53 0.70 -19.27 0.15
CA ARG A 53 2.09 -18.86 -0.10
C ARG A 53 2.30 -18.31 -1.52
N GLU A 54 1.50 -18.73 -2.50
CA GLU A 54 1.64 -18.25 -3.88
C GLU A 54 1.06 -16.85 -4.04
N ALA A 55 -0.12 -16.60 -3.45
CA ALA A 55 -0.70 -15.26 -3.40
C ALA A 55 0.22 -14.26 -2.67
N TRP A 56 0.84 -14.66 -1.56
CA TRP A 56 1.87 -13.83 -0.90
C TRP A 56 3.10 -13.58 -1.77
N ARG A 57 3.52 -14.56 -2.59
CA ARG A 57 4.64 -14.40 -3.53
C ARG A 57 4.31 -13.50 -4.70
N ALA A 58 3.06 -13.47 -5.15
CA ALA A 58 2.61 -12.56 -6.20
C ALA A 58 2.67 -11.09 -5.76
N LEU A 59 2.55 -10.83 -4.45
CA LEU A 59 2.68 -9.49 -3.88
C LEU A 59 4.12 -8.99 -3.74
N LEU A 60 5.14 -9.80 -4.04
CA LEU A 60 6.53 -9.36 -3.95
C LEU A 60 6.84 -8.31 -5.03
N PRO A 61 7.78 -7.37 -4.77
CA PRO A 61 8.08 -6.28 -5.69
C PRO A 61 8.37 -6.73 -7.13
N GLY A 62 9.12 -7.83 -7.31
CA GLY A 62 9.46 -8.32 -8.66
C GLY A 62 8.34 -9.07 -9.41
N LYS A 63 7.20 -9.34 -8.77
CA LYS A 63 6.09 -10.11 -9.35
C LYS A 63 4.75 -9.37 -9.34
N CYS A 64 4.70 -8.19 -8.72
CA CYS A 64 3.46 -7.44 -8.59
C CYS A 64 3.03 -6.86 -9.94
N LYS A 65 1.71 -6.83 -10.17
CA LYS A 65 1.10 -6.12 -11.29
C LYS A 65 0.51 -4.82 -10.77
N LEU A 66 1.03 -3.69 -11.25
CA LEU A 66 0.66 -2.35 -10.75
C LEU A 66 -0.66 -1.83 -11.36
N ASP A 67 -1.35 -2.66 -12.15
CA ASP A 67 -2.58 -2.30 -12.86
C ASP A 67 -3.65 -1.75 -11.90
N ASP A 68 -3.82 -2.39 -10.73
CA ASP A 68 -4.79 -1.98 -9.70
C ASP A 68 -4.54 -0.54 -9.18
N VAL A 69 -3.27 -0.13 -9.10
CA VAL A 69 -2.88 1.17 -8.56
C VAL A 69 -3.12 2.26 -9.59
N ILE A 70 -2.88 1.95 -10.87
CA ILE A 70 -3.20 2.85 -11.99
C ILE A 70 -4.71 3.09 -12.02
N GLU A 71 -5.52 2.02 -11.87
CA GLU A 71 -6.97 2.13 -11.80
C GLU A 71 -7.42 2.95 -10.58
N LEU A 72 -6.86 2.69 -9.40
CA LEU A 72 -7.18 3.46 -8.19
C LEU A 72 -6.87 4.94 -8.36
N ARG A 73 -5.69 5.29 -8.90
CA ARG A 73 -5.30 6.68 -9.15
C ARG A 73 -6.25 7.36 -10.14
N LYS A 74 -6.71 6.63 -11.15
CA LYS A 74 -7.71 7.12 -12.11
C LYS A 74 -9.05 7.39 -11.42
N GLN A 75 -9.53 6.47 -10.58
CA GLN A 75 -10.76 6.66 -9.81
C GLN A 75 -10.68 7.85 -8.86
N ILE A 76 -9.53 8.06 -8.20
CA ILE A 76 -9.29 9.23 -7.33
C ILE A 76 -9.31 10.53 -8.16
N ALA A 77 -8.69 10.54 -9.34
CA ALA A 77 -8.67 11.71 -10.21
C ALA A 77 -10.06 12.04 -10.79
N GLU A 78 -10.87 11.02 -11.06
CA GLU A 78 -12.24 11.17 -11.58
C GLU A 78 -13.28 11.46 -10.48
N ALA A 79 -12.92 11.30 -9.21
CA ALA A 79 -13.81 11.51 -8.08
C ALA A 79 -14.24 12.99 -7.99
N LYS A 80 -15.48 13.26 -8.40
CA LYS A 80 -16.10 14.58 -8.25
C LYS A 80 -16.76 14.69 -6.88
N PRO A 81 -16.67 15.86 -6.22
CA PRO A 81 -17.47 16.12 -5.03
C PRO A 81 -18.96 16.02 -5.40
N LEU A 82 -19.76 15.43 -4.51
CA LEU A 82 -21.19 15.29 -4.73
C LEU A 82 -21.83 16.69 -4.63
N GLU A 83 -22.26 17.26 -5.76
CA GLU A 83 -22.88 18.59 -5.79
C GLU A 83 -24.23 18.57 -5.06
N GLY A 84 -24.43 19.48 -4.11
CA GLY A 84 -25.68 19.62 -3.34
C GLY A 84 -25.77 18.81 -2.04
N ARG A 85 -24.68 18.19 -1.57
CA ARG A 85 -24.69 17.47 -0.29
C ARG A 85 -24.62 18.44 0.91
N THR A 86 -25.66 18.43 1.75
CA THR A 86 -25.73 19.17 3.03
C THR A 86 -25.17 18.39 4.22
N GLU A 87 -24.99 17.07 4.10
CA GLU A 87 -24.48 16.20 5.17
C GLU A 87 -22.98 15.89 5.05
N PRO A 88 -22.26 15.72 6.17
CA PRO A 88 -20.82 15.43 6.17
C PRO A 88 -20.50 14.06 5.57
N TYR A 89 -19.29 13.93 5.00
CA TYR A 89 -18.79 12.66 4.48
C TYR A 89 -18.56 11.65 5.61
N VAL A 90 -19.29 10.54 5.56
CA VAL A 90 -19.01 9.36 6.40
C VAL A 90 -18.13 8.43 5.58
N LEU A 91 -16.82 8.43 5.87
CA LEU A 91 -15.88 7.50 5.26
C LEU A 91 -16.18 6.09 5.78
N ARG A 92 -16.85 5.27 4.97
CA ARG A 92 -17.01 3.84 5.24
C ARG A 92 -15.96 3.07 4.46
N GLY A 93 -15.37 2.05 5.09
CA GLY A 93 -14.46 1.13 4.40
C GLY A 93 -15.14 0.50 3.19
N ARG A 94 -14.34 0.03 2.22
CA ARG A 94 -14.86 -0.66 1.03
C ARG A 94 -15.67 -1.88 1.49
N ASN A 95 -16.98 -1.88 1.20
CA ASN A 95 -17.82 -3.05 1.46
C ASN A 95 -17.30 -4.19 0.57
N ASN A 96 -16.92 -5.30 1.20
CA ASN A 96 -16.54 -6.55 0.53
C ASN A 96 -17.78 -7.29 0.03
#